data_AF-G2PGY5-F1
#
_entry.id   AF-G2PGY5-F1
#
_cell.length_a   1.000
_cell.length_b   1.000
_cell.length_c   1.000
_cell.angle_alpha   90.00
_cell.angle_beta   90.00
_cell.angle_gamma   90.00
#
_symmetry.space_group_name_H-M   'P 1'
#
loop_
_entity.id
_entity.type
_entity.pdbx_description
1 polymer ?
#
loop_
_entity_poly.entity_id
_entity_poly.type
_entity_poly.pdbx_seq_one_letter_code
_entity_poly.pdbx_strand_id
1 'polypeptide(L)'
;MRLRHAFTTAALGTAVAFGAMAVPAQAASVSSTPVSPAASIAAAAPPGCSMWTDYKYGHGRGLLYCNNSGRDVQVTVACGDGTIKRTSTGYEHAIANCPTGLGAVGVSGKYL
;
A
#
# COMPACT_ATOMS: atom_id res chain seq x y z
N MET A 1 44.88 -39.19 21.74
CA MET A 1 43.74 -39.42 20.82
C MET A 1 42.55 -39.97 21.61
N ARG A 2 41.38 -39.34 21.44
CA ARG A 2 40.01 -39.88 21.59
C ARG A 2 39.55 -40.31 23.00
N LEU A 3 38.94 -39.36 23.73
CA LEU A 3 37.97 -39.67 24.78
C LEU A 3 36.67 -40.19 24.15
N ARG A 4 36.20 -41.32 24.67
CA ARG A 4 34.85 -41.88 24.48
C ARG A 4 34.01 -41.43 25.66
N HIS A 5 32.81 -40.89 25.42
CA HIS A 5 31.64 -41.19 26.24
C HIS A 5 30.38 -41.04 25.40
N ALA A 6 29.68 -42.16 25.26
CA ALA A 6 28.37 -42.27 24.67
C ALA A 6 27.33 -41.83 25.70
N PHE A 7 26.36 -41.01 25.28
CA PHE A 7 25.04 -40.96 25.91
C PHE A 7 23.99 -40.98 24.80
N THR A 8 23.51 -42.19 24.56
CA THR A 8 22.31 -42.53 23.82
C THR A 8 21.12 -42.14 24.68
N THR A 9 20.28 -41.20 24.22
CA THR A 9 18.88 -41.17 24.67
C THR A 9 18.00 -40.96 23.45
N ALA A 10 17.28 -42.03 23.11
CA ALA A 10 16.27 -42.05 22.08
C ALA A 10 15.01 -41.34 22.59
N ALA A 11 14.48 -40.42 21.80
CA ALA A 11 13.09 -40.01 21.89
C ALA A 11 12.46 -40.18 20.51
N LEU A 12 11.76 -41.31 20.35
CA LEU A 12 10.79 -41.56 19.31
C LEU A 12 9.58 -40.64 19.53
N GLY A 13 9.05 -40.02 18.47
CA GLY A 13 7.82 -39.24 18.63
C GLY A 13 7.32 -38.50 17.39
N THR A 14 6.89 -39.27 16.38
CA THR A 14 5.80 -38.99 15.41
C THR A 14 5.85 -37.74 14.52
N ALA A 15 5.91 -38.06 13.22
CA ALA A 15 5.70 -37.24 12.03
C ALA A 15 4.46 -36.33 12.03
N VAL A 16 4.60 -35.20 11.35
CA VAL A 16 3.57 -34.72 10.41
C VAL A 16 4.29 -34.20 9.17
N ALA A 17 4.03 -34.84 8.03
CA ALA A 17 4.49 -34.42 6.72
C ALA A 17 3.50 -33.39 6.15
N PHE A 18 3.98 -32.23 5.70
CA PHE A 18 3.33 -31.45 4.64
C PHE A 18 4.42 -30.70 3.87
N GLY A 19 4.54 -31.03 2.58
CA GLY A 19 5.39 -30.28 1.67
C GLY A 19 4.80 -28.90 1.37
N ALA A 20 5.67 -27.94 1.10
CA ALA A 20 5.41 -26.82 0.21
C ALA A 20 6.75 -26.17 -0.14
N MET A 21 6.81 -25.69 -1.37
CA MET A 21 7.99 -25.23 -2.07
C MET A 21 8.19 -23.73 -1.81
N ALA A 22 9.44 -23.27 -2.01
CA ALA A 22 9.86 -21.87 -2.16
C ALA A 22 9.70 -20.94 -0.93
N VAL A 23 10.85 -20.64 -0.30
CA VAL A 23 11.01 -19.46 0.57
C VAL A 23 11.51 -18.31 -0.32
N PRO A 24 10.70 -17.28 -0.64
CA PRO A 24 11.25 -16.05 -1.17
C PRO A 24 11.97 -15.32 -0.05
N ALA A 25 13.17 -14.83 -0.35
CA ALA A 25 13.97 -13.97 0.50
C ALA A 25 13.13 -12.76 0.94
N GLN A 26 12.80 -12.71 2.23
CA GLN A 26 12.14 -11.56 2.83
C GLN A 26 13.19 -10.48 3.06
N ALA A 27 13.23 -9.52 2.14
CA ALA A 27 13.94 -8.28 2.33
C ALA A 27 13.42 -7.61 3.61
N ALA A 28 14.34 -7.34 4.54
CA ALA A 28 14.08 -6.64 5.78
C ALA A 28 13.38 -5.30 5.49
N SER A 29 12.11 -5.21 5.85
CA SER A 29 11.39 -3.95 5.82
C SER A 29 11.89 -3.11 6.98
N VAL A 30 12.70 -2.09 6.68
CA VAL A 30 13.11 -1.07 7.64
C VAL A 30 11.83 -0.47 8.23
N SER A 31 11.63 -0.69 9.53
CA SER A 31 10.49 -0.20 10.28
C SER A 31 10.66 1.30 10.52
N SER A 32 10.33 2.09 9.50
CA SER A 32 10.08 3.52 9.62
C SER A 32 8.63 3.65 10.06
N THR A 33 8.38 3.87 11.35
CA THR A 33 7.04 4.20 11.85
C THR A 33 6.46 5.33 11.00
N PRO A 34 5.41 5.10 10.19
CA PRO A 34 4.82 6.17 9.42
C PRO A 34 4.12 7.11 10.41
N VAL A 35 4.63 8.33 10.48
CA VAL A 35 3.89 9.47 11.01
C VAL A 35 2.52 9.43 10.33
N SER A 36 1.46 9.17 11.09
CA SER A 36 0.10 9.13 10.59
C SER A 36 -0.49 10.53 10.74
N PRO A 37 -0.54 11.37 9.69
CA PRO A 37 -1.43 12.52 9.71
C PRO A 37 -2.85 11.97 9.58
N ALA A 38 -3.58 12.05 10.70
CA ALA A 38 -4.98 11.72 10.85
C ALA A 38 -5.85 12.56 9.90
N ALA A 39 -5.99 12.08 8.66
CA ALA A 39 -7.10 12.33 7.76
C ALA A 39 -7.19 11.10 6.85
N SER A 40 -7.51 9.95 7.47
CA SER A 40 -7.66 8.68 6.77
C SER A 40 -8.90 8.73 5.87
N ILE A 41 -8.79 9.32 4.68
CA ILE A 41 -9.66 8.90 3.60
C ILE A 41 -9.30 7.44 3.31
N ALA A 42 -10.23 6.54 3.61
CA ALA A 42 -10.08 5.14 3.26
C ALA A 42 -9.81 5.07 1.75
N ALA A 43 -8.70 4.43 1.36
CA ALA A 43 -8.37 4.27 -0.03
C ALA A 43 -9.45 3.41 -0.70
N ALA A 44 -10.36 4.07 -1.41
CA ALA A 44 -11.51 3.46 -2.02
C ALA A 44 -11.53 3.84 -3.50
N ALA A 45 -11.21 2.84 -4.34
CA ALA A 45 -11.35 2.94 -5.78
C ALA A 45 -12.69 2.38 -6.24
N PRO A 46 -13.37 3.01 -7.22
CA PRO A 46 -14.48 2.37 -7.89
C PRO A 46 -14.03 1.04 -8.53
N PRO A 47 -14.95 0.07 -8.70
CA PRO A 47 -14.64 -1.20 -9.34
C PRO A 47 -14.09 -0.97 -10.75
N GLY A 48 -12.97 -1.62 -11.10
CA GLY A 48 -12.34 -1.46 -12.42
C GLY A 48 -11.47 -0.20 -12.56
N CYS A 49 -11.26 0.54 -11.48
CA CYS A 49 -10.36 1.69 -11.46
C CYS A 49 -9.08 1.41 -10.65
N SER A 50 -8.00 2.04 -11.10
CA SER A 50 -6.72 2.11 -10.39
C SER A 50 -6.57 3.47 -9.73
N MET A 51 -6.04 3.46 -8.50
CA MET A 51 -5.68 4.67 -7.77
C MET A 51 -4.31 4.56 -7.17
N TRP A 52 -3.60 5.67 -7.14
CA TRP A 52 -2.34 5.78 -6.44
C TRP A 52 -2.07 7.22 -6.05
N THR A 53 -1.20 7.38 -5.06
CA THR A 53 -0.59 8.65 -4.73
C THR A 53 0.82 8.70 -5.31
N ASP A 54 1.22 9.84 -5.85
CA ASP A 54 2.60 10.09 -6.25
C ASP A 54 3.11 11.43 -5.72
N TYR A 55 4.40 11.69 -5.95
CA TYR A 55 5.03 12.97 -5.64
C TYR A 55 5.74 13.48 -6.89
N LYS A 56 5.31 14.62 -7.42
CA LYS A 56 5.86 15.21 -8.65
C LYS A 56 5.93 16.72 -8.52
N TYR A 57 7.00 17.32 -9.03
CA TYR A 57 7.23 18.77 -9.03
C TYR A 57 7.17 19.44 -7.64
N GLY A 58 7.59 18.74 -6.57
CA GLY A 58 7.56 19.30 -5.22
C GLY A 58 6.20 19.24 -4.52
N HIS A 59 5.24 18.50 -5.09
CA HIS A 59 3.88 18.39 -4.58
C HIS A 59 3.43 16.93 -4.58
N GLY A 60 2.70 16.52 -3.54
CA GLY A 60 2.01 15.24 -3.54
C GLY A 60 0.75 15.28 -4.38
N ARG A 61 0.39 14.18 -5.02
CA ARG A 61 -0.79 14.12 -5.89
C ARG A 61 -1.48 12.77 -5.71
N GLY A 62 -2.79 12.75 -5.88
CA GLY A 62 -3.55 11.51 -5.99
C GLY A 62 -4.19 11.43 -7.36
N LEU A 63 -4.11 10.24 -7.94
CA LEU A 63 -4.52 9.93 -9.29
C LEU A 63 -5.58 8.84 -9.25
N LEU A 64 -6.56 8.99 -10.14
CA LEU A 64 -7.59 8.00 -10.42
C LEU A 64 -7.61 7.75 -11.92
N TYR A 65 -7.58 6.47 -12.28
CA TYR A 65 -7.64 5.98 -13.64
C TYR A 65 -8.71 4.89 -13.73
N CYS A 66 -9.73 5.09 -14.56
CA CYS A 66 -10.84 4.16 -14.80
C CYS A 66 -10.92 3.86 -16.30
N ASN A 67 -10.05 2.96 -16.78
CA ASN A 67 -9.94 2.65 -18.21
C ASN A 67 -11.27 2.14 -18.77
N ASN A 68 -11.69 2.66 -19.92
CA ASN A 68 -12.85 2.16 -20.65
C ASN A 68 -14.14 2.15 -19.81
N SER A 69 -14.20 3.06 -18.83
CA SER A 69 -15.33 3.21 -17.93
C SER A 69 -16.50 3.91 -18.61
N GLY A 70 -16.24 4.74 -19.62
CA GLY A 70 -17.28 5.56 -20.26
C GLY A 70 -17.96 6.54 -19.31
N ARG A 71 -17.31 6.92 -18.21
CA ARG A 71 -17.90 7.72 -17.13
C ARG A 71 -16.96 8.80 -16.65
N ASP A 72 -17.57 9.85 -16.15
CA ASP A 72 -16.91 10.88 -15.38
C ASP A 72 -16.49 10.37 -14.00
N VAL A 73 -15.31 10.77 -13.58
CA VAL A 73 -14.68 10.36 -12.33
C VAL A 73 -14.20 11.56 -11.54
N GLN A 74 -14.12 11.38 -10.23
CA GLN A 74 -13.61 12.37 -9.31
C GLN A 74 -12.69 11.72 -8.30
N VAL A 75 -11.55 12.37 -8.02
CA VAL A 75 -10.61 11.94 -6.99
C VAL A 75 -10.53 12.98 -5.88
N THR A 76 -10.42 12.48 -4.65
CA THR A 76 -10.25 13.23 -3.42
C THR A 76 -8.96 12.76 -2.76
N VAL A 77 -8.12 13.69 -2.36
CA VAL A 77 -6.77 13.46 -1.85
C VAL A 77 -6.64 14.14 -0.50
N ALA A 78 -6.17 13.39 0.48
CA ALA A 78 -5.77 13.93 1.77
C ALA A 78 -4.29 14.28 1.68
N CYS A 79 -3.97 15.51 2.00
CA CYS A 79 -2.63 16.06 1.98
C CYS A 79 -1.99 15.93 3.37
N GLY A 80 -0.68 15.77 3.41
CA GLY A 80 0.07 15.61 4.65
C GLY A 80 0.08 16.85 5.55
N ASP A 81 -0.34 18.01 5.02
CA ASP A 81 -0.62 19.22 5.79
C ASP A 81 -2.02 19.21 6.46
N GLY A 82 -2.77 18.11 6.31
CA GLY A 82 -4.13 17.94 6.84
C GLY A 82 -5.22 18.48 5.92
N THR A 83 -4.89 19.12 4.80
CA THR A 83 -5.90 19.61 3.86
C THR A 83 -6.47 18.48 3.00
N ILE A 84 -7.74 18.59 2.60
CA ILE A 84 -8.36 17.66 1.64
C ILE A 84 -8.61 18.41 0.34
N LYS A 85 -8.10 17.87 -0.75
CA LYS A 85 -8.26 18.41 -2.11
C LYS A 85 -9.12 17.46 -2.93
N ARG A 86 -10.02 18.01 -3.72
CA ARG A 86 -10.89 17.26 -4.61
C ARG A 86 -10.79 17.84 -6.00
N THR A 87 -10.75 16.98 -7.00
CA THR A 87 -10.65 17.43 -8.38
C THR A 87 -11.97 17.97 -8.90
N SER A 88 -11.85 18.83 -9.91
CA SER A 88 -12.88 18.89 -10.93
C SER A 88 -13.08 17.51 -11.55
N THR A 89 -14.30 17.22 -11.96
CA THR A 89 -14.63 16.03 -12.74
C THR A 89 -13.65 15.86 -13.90
N GLY A 90 -13.19 14.63 -14.13
CA GLY A 90 -12.47 14.27 -15.35
C GLY A 90 -13.07 13.02 -15.97
N TYR A 91 -13.03 12.91 -17.28
CA TYR A 91 -13.54 11.75 -18.00
C TYR A 91 -12.53 10.61 -17.90
N GLU A 92 -12.92 9.50 -17.28
CA GLU A 92 -12.10 8.29 -17.04
C GLU A 92 -10.82 8.49 -16.21
N HIS A 93 -10.36 9.73 -16.03
CA HIS A 93 -9.14 10.07 -15.30
C HIS A 93 -9.34 11.35 -14.49
N ALA A 94 -8.84 11.38 -13.26
CA ALA A 94 -8.81 12.58 -12.44
C ALA A 94 -7.52 12.67 -11.60
N ILE A 95 -7.04 13.90 -11.38
CA ILE A 95 -5.79 14.18 -10.64
C ILE A 95 -5.99 15.36 -9.68
N ALA A 96 -5.80 15.13 -8.39
CA ALA A 96 -5.79 16.19 -7.37
C ALA A 96 -4.39 16.38 -6.81
N ASN A 97 -3.98 17.65 -6.72
CA ASN A 97 -2.66 18.04 -6.22
C ASN A 97 -2.77 18.62 -4.81
N CYS A 98 -1.83 18.24 -3.96
CA CYS A 98 -1.55 18.86 -2.67
C CYS A 98 -0.56 20.01 -2.88
N PRO A 99 -0.97 21.27 -2.66
CA PRO A 99 -0.12 22.43 -2.94
C PRO A 99 1.09 22.51 -2.00
N THR A 100 1.00 21.91 -0.82
CA THR A 100 1.99 22.02 0.25
C THR A 100 2.05 20.75 1.09
N GLY A 101 3.14 20.60 1.87
CA GLY A 101 3.26 19.57 2.90
C GLY A 101 3.92 18.26 2.46
N LEU A 102 3.84 17.26 3.34
CA LEU A 102 4.51 15.94 3.24
C LEU A 102 4.02 15.05 2.07
N GLY A 103 3.26 15.60 1.13
CA GLY A 103 2.70 14.89 -0.01
C GLY A 103 1.28 14.39 0.21
N ALA A 104 0.78 13.54 -0.69
CA ALA A 104 -0.54 12.93 -0.58
C ALA A 104 -0.45 11.72 0.37
N VAL A 105 -1.24 11.75 1.44
CA VAL A 105 -1.25 10.73 2.51
C VAL A 105 -2.47 9.81 2.45
N GLY A 106 -3.42 10.14 1.57
CA GLY A 106 -4.53 9.28 1.21
C GLY A 106 -5.11 9.69 -0.14
N VAL A 107 -5.76 8.75 -0.81
CA VAL A 107 -6.49 8.99 -2.07
C VAL A 107 -7.76 8.16 -2.08
N SER A 108 -8.86 8.74 -2.54
CA SER A 108 -10.14 8.06 -2.73
C SER A 108 -10.82 8.62 -3.98
N GLY A 109 -11.75 7.89 -4.56
CA GLY A 109 -12.47 8.41 -5.70
C GLY A 109 -13.75 7.66 -6.01
N LYS A 110 -14.51 8.24 -6.94
CA LYS A 110 -15.86 7.79 -7.28
C LYS A 110 -16.17 8.08 -8.75
N TYR A 111 -17.12 7.32 -9.28
CA TYR A 111 -17.85 7.74 -10.47
C TYR A 111 -18.80 8.88 -10.14
N LEU A 112 -19.09 9.70 -11.14
CA LEU A 112 -20.13 10.72 -11.10
C LEU A 112 -21.37 10.28 -11.88
#